data_AF-E9HG78-F1
#
_entry.id   AF-E9HG78-F1
#
_cell.length_a   1.000
_cell.length_b   1.000
_cell.length_c   1.000
_cell.angle_alpha   90.00
_cell.angle_beta   90.00
_cell.angle_gamma   90.00
#
_symmetry.space_group_name_H-M   'P 1'
#
loop_
_entity.id
_entity.type
_entity.pdbx_description
1 polymer ?
#
loop_
_entity_poly.entity_id
_entity_poly.type
_entity_poly.pdbx_seq_one_letter_code
_entity_poly.pdbx_strand_id
1 'polypeptide(L)'
;MAIYPGTFLLVVVGSLWIVASWTMRQCECYYDEEYNNLLNTMWLIMITFLTIGYGDMFPKTYCGRSISVATGFMGAGCTALLVAVILKKMELTQAEKRVHDLMRDTQFTKELKNAAANVLRESWLIYKYKKIAKRANPGRVRTHQRKFLQAIHSMQNAKMKHRNLMDDLHVDNNPNNNMGDQNAANKITSEMNTRQNILEERLSSLENKLVVLQETLAALPEEISRHLTMTQLNNSSRNLGHTIFS
;
A
#
# COMPACT_ATOMS: atom_id res chain seq x y z
N MET A 1 25.68 -8.38 2.27
CA MET A 1 25.46 -9.32 3.38
C MET A 1 24.29 -8.82 4.20
N ALA A 2 23.17 -9.55 4.24
CA ALA A 2 22.00 -9.14 5.00
C ALA A 2 22.32 -9.28 6.50
N ILE A 3 22.57 -8.15 7.17
CA ILE A 3 22.79 -8.12 8.62
C ILE A 3 21.41 -8.30 9.25
N TYR A 4 21.14 -9.50 9.76
CA TYR A 4 19.93 -9.73 10.55
C TYR A 4 19.99 -8.79 11.77
N PRO A 5 19.04 -7.84 11.91
CA PRO A 5 19.09 -6.84 12.98
C PRO A 5 19.11 -7.48 14.38
N GLY A 6 18.49 -8.66 14.51
CA GLY A 6 18.55 -9.46 15.75
C GLY A 6 19.95 -10.01 16.06
N THR A 7 20.68 -10.51 15.07
CA THR A 7 22.04 -11.02 15.27
C THR A 7 22.99 -9.91 15.69
N PHE A 8 22.88 -8.74 15.05
CA PHE A 8 23.69 -7.57 15.45
C PHE A 8 23.39 -7.13 16.88
N LEU A 9 22.11 -7.05 17.26
CA LEU A 9 21.69 -6.69 18.63
C LEU A 9 22.21 -7.70 19.65
N LEU A 10 22.10 -9.01 19.38
CA LEU A 10 22.61 -10.06 20.28
C LEU A 10 24.12 -9.96 20.49
N VAL A 11 24.89 -9.68 19.44
CA VAL A 11 26.36 -9.50 19.55
C VAL A 11 26.69 -8.27 20.40
N VAL A 12 26.01 -7.15 20.17
CA VAL A 12 26.23 -5.91 20.94
C VAL A 12 25.87 -6.13 22.41
N VAL A 13 24.72 -6.73 22.71
CA VAL A 13 24.28 -7.02 24.08
C VAL A 13 25.24 -7.98 24.78
N GLY A 14 25.65 -9.06 24.12
CA GLY A 14 26.61 -10.01 24.67
C GLY A 14 27.97 -9.35 24.99
N SER A 15 28.46 -8.49 24.10
CA SER A 15 29.71 -7.76 24.32
C SER A 15 29.63 -6.77 25.49
N LEU A 16 28.53 -6.00 25.58
CA LEU A 16 28.29 -5.06 26.68
C LEU A 16 28.16 -5.80 28.02
N TRP A 17 27.55 -6.98 28.01
CA TRP A 17 27.41 -7.81 29.21
C TRP A 17 28.77 -8.28 29.75
N ILE A 18 29.65 -8.75 28.85
CA ILE A 18 31.01 -9.19 29.22
C ILE A 18 31.82 -8.00 29.78
N VAL A 19 31.75 -6.83 29.14
CA VAL A 19 32.44 -5.61 29.60
C VAL A 19 31.89 -5.15 30.96
N ALA A 20 30.57 -5.13 31.15
CA ALA A 20 29.94 -4.76 32.42
C ALA A 20 30.34 -5.73 33.55
N SER A 21 30.38 -7.03 33.27
CA SER A 21 30.86 -8.05 34.23
C SER A 21 32.33 -7.83 34.60
N TRP A 22 33.20 -7.57 33.62
CA TRP A 22 34.62 -7.34 33.89
C TRP A 22 34.86 -6.04 34.68
N THR A 23 34.19 -4.95 34.31
CA THR A 23 34.31 -3.65 35.03
C THR A 23 33.77 -3.72 36.45
N MET A 24 32.66 -4.44 36.67
CA MET A 24 32.11 -4.67 38.01
C MET A 24 33.07 -5.45 38.89
N ARG A 25 33.73 -6.47 38.34
CA ARG A 25 34.76 -7.23 39.04
C ARG A 25 35.93 -6.33 39.44
N GLN A 26 36.41 -5.47 38.55
CA GLN A 26 37.51 -4.55 38.88
C GLN A 26 37.16 -3.57 40.01
N CYS A 27 35.89 -3.15 40.13
CA CYS A 27 35.49 -2.21 41.17
C CYS A 27 35.21 -2.86 42.54
N GLU A 28 34.79 -4.13 42.60
CA GLU A 28 34.41 -4.78 43.88
C GLU A 28 35.42 -5.84 44.36
N CYS A 29 36.34 -6.33 43.51
CA CYS A 29 37.34 -7.36 43.82
C CYS A 29 38.25 -7.03 45.01
N TYR A 30 38.50 -5.74 45.27
CA TYR A 30 39.33 -5.30 46.40
C TYR A 30 38.59 -5.34 47.74
N TYR A 31 37.26 -5.20 47.74
CA TYR A 31 36.46 -5.07 48.96
C TYR A 31 35.83 -6.39 49.40
N ASP A 32 35.63 -7.34 48.48
CA ASP A 32 34.93 -8.57 48.77
C ASP A 32 35.43 -9.72 47.87
N GLU A 33 35.94 -10.79 48.49
CA GLU A 33 36.52 -11.93 47.78
C GLU A 33 35.48 -12.71 46.96
N GLU A 34 34.19 -12.59 47.28
CA GLU A 34 33.11 -13.24 46.52
C GLU A 34 33.04 -12.76 45.06
N TYR A 35 33.52 -11.54 44.78
CA TYR A 35 33.59 -10.94 43.45
C TYR A 35 34.84 -11.37 42.65
N ASN A 36 35.78 -12.11 43.26
CA ASN A 36 36.91 -12.69 42.52
C ASN A 36 36.45 -13.73 41.51
N ASN A 37 35.38 -14.45 41.82
CA ASN A 37 34.76 -15.43 40.94
C ASN A 37 33.97 -14.70 39.83
N LEU A 38 34.45 -14.81 38.58
CA LEU A 38 33.80 -14.18 37.43
C LEU A 38 32.33 -14.61 37.26
N LEU A 39 31.99 -15.85 37.64
CA LEU A 39 30.63 -16.37 37.57
C LEU A 39 29.67 -15.61 38.50
N ASN A 40 30.11 -15.20 39.69
CA ASN A 40 29.29 -14.44 40.64
C ASN A 40 29.04 -13.01 40.12
N THR A 41 30.06 -12.37 39.56
CA THR A 41 29.91 -11.04 38.95
C THR A 41 29.05 -11.10 37.69
N MET A 42 29.20 -12.14 36.87
CA MET A 42 28.37 -12.36 35.68
C MET A 42 26.90 -12.59 36.06
N TRP A 43 26.66 -13.37 37.12
CA TRP A 43 25.33 -13.57 37.73
C TRP A 43 24.70 -12.24 38.15
N LEU A 44 25.41 -11.43 38.93
CA LEU A 44 24.93 -10.13 39.40
C LEU A 44 24.55 -9.20 38.24
N ILE A 45 25.41 -9.11 37.22
CA ILE A 45 25.14 -8.27 36.05
C ILE A 45 23.95 -8.83 35.24
N MET A 46 23.79 -10.15 35.13
CA MET A 46 22.65 -10.76 34.44
C MET A 46 21.32 -10.39 35.09
N ILE A 47 21.20 -10.57 36.41
CA ILE A 47 19.96 -10.29 37.15
C ILE A 47 19.65 -8.80 37.18
N THR A 48 20.68 -7.94 37.13
CA THR A 48 20.54 -6.49 37.03
C THR A 48 20.08 -6.07 35.64
N PHE A 49 20.68 -6.64 34.58
CA PHE A 49 20.32 -6.36 33.19
C PHE A 49 18.89 -6.81 32.86
N LEU A 50 18.46 -7.96 33.38
CA LEU A 50 17.08 -8.45 33.25
C LEU A 50 16.10 -7.74 34.19
N THR A 51 16.57 -6.78 35.00
CA THR A 51 15.75 -6.05 35.98
C THR A 51 15.03 -6.96 36.99
N ILE A 52 15.61 -8.11 37.32
CA ILE A 52 15.08 -9.06 38.32
C ILE A 52 15.50 -8.64 39.73
N GLY A 53 16.81 -8.48 39.96
CA GLY A 53 17.38 -8.00 41.23
C GLY A 53 17.01 -8.82 42.48
N TYR A 54 17.50 -10.06 42.59
CA TYR A 54 17.23 -10.93 43.76
C TYR A 54 17.72 -10.37 45.10
N GLY A 55 18.79 -9.56 45.09
CA GLY A 55 19.34 -8.93 46.29
C GLY A 55 20.24 -9.83 47.14
N ASP A 56 20.62 -10.99 46.61
CA ASP A 56 21.62 -11.92 47.17
C ASP A 56 23.04 -11.33 47.15
N MET A 57 23.36 -10.57 46.11
CA MET A 57 24.63 -9.82 45.99
C MET A 57 24.35 -8.39 45.52
N PHE A 58 25.11 -7.41 46.02
CA PHE A 58 25.02 -6.00 45.61
C PHE A 58 26.35 -5.25 45.80
N PRO A 59 26.68 -4.28 44.92
CA PRO A 59 27.92 -3.52 45.04
C PRO A 59 27.95 -2.64 46.28
N LYS A 60 29.07 -2.69 47.00
CA LYS A 60 29.31 -1.86 48.18
C LYS A 60 30.01 -0.55 47.80
N THR A 61 30.79 -0.52 46.72
CA THR A 61 31.52 0.67 46.27
C THR A 61 30.65 1.64 45.46
N TYR A 62 31.02 2.92 45.47
CA TYR A 62 30.39 3.93 44.62
C TYR A 62 30.59 3.65 43.12
N CYS A 63 31.74 3.05 42.75
CA CYS A 63 31.98 2.63 41.37
C CYS A 63 30.99 1.52 40.96
N GLY A 64 30.90 0.44 41.74
CA GLY A 64 30.01 -0.69 41.43
C GLY A 64 28.53 -0.28 41.38
N ARG A 65 28.10 0.63 42.27
CA ARG A 65 26.74 1.21 42.23
C ARG A 65 26.46 1.95 40.93
N SER A 66 27.43 2.73 40.44
CA SER A 66 27.30 3.46 39.17
C SER A 66 27.19 2.50 37.99
N ILE A 67 27.96 1.40 38.00
CA ILE A 67 27.91 0.34 36.98
C ILE A 67 26.56 -0.38 37.01
N SER A 68 26.03 -0.71 38.19
CA SER A 68 24.70 -1.34 38.31
C SER A 68 23.58 -0.46 37.77
N VAL A 69 23.60 0.85 38.05
CA VAL A 69 22.63 1.80 37.51
C VAL A 69 22.74 1.89 35.98
N ALA A 70 23.96 2.02 35.44
CA ALA A 70 24.18 2.07 34.00
C ALA A 70 23.73 0.77 33.30
N THR A 71 23.99 -0.38 33.92
CA THR A 71 23.57 -1.70 33.45
C THR A 71 22.04 -1.80 33.41
N GLY A 72 21.35 -1.30 34.43
CA GLY A 72 19.88 -1.27 34.46
C GLY A 72 19.28 -0.42 33.34
N PHE A 73 19.83 0.78 33.09
CA PHE A 73 19.40 1.62 31.96
C PHE A 73 19.63 0.93 30.61
N MET A 74 20.80 0.30 30.43
CA MET A 74 21.12 -0.45 29.21
C MET A 74 20.19 -1.66 29.02
N GLY A 75 19.87 -2.38 30.09
CA GLY A 75 18.93 -3.50 30.08
C GLY A 75 17.54 -3.08 29.62
N ALA A 76 17.00 -2.00 30.20
CA ALA A 76 15.71 -1.43 29.79
C ALA A 76 15.71 -0.94 28.33
N GLY A 77 16.81 -0.32 27.87
CA GLY A 77 16.95 0.08 26.47
C GLY A 77 16.98 -1.12 25.51
N CYS A 78 17.66 -2.20 25.89
CA CYS A 78 17.76 -3.40 25.07
C CYS A 78 16.42 -4.15 24.97
N THR A 79 15.67 -4.25 26.06
CA THR A 79 14.33 -4.88 26.03
C THR A 79 13.37 -4.07 25.17
N ALA A 80 13.40 -2.73 25.24
CA ALA A 80 12.60 -1.88 24.36
C ALA A 80 12.94 -2.08 22.88
N LEU A 81 14.23 -2.15 22.53
CA LEU A 81 14.68 -2.42 21.16
C LEU A 81 14.28 -3.82 20.70
N LEU A 82 14.40 -4.85 21.54
CA LEU A 82 13.97 -6.20 21.24
C LEU A 82 12.46 -6.25 20.93
N VAL A 83 11.64 -5.62 21.77
CA VAL A 83 10.20 -5.52 21.54
C VAL A 83 9.91 -4.80 20.22
N ALA A 84 10.59 -3.68 19.93
CA ALA A 84 10.41 -2.96 18.66
C ALA A 84 10.78 -3.81 17.43
N VAL A 85 11.84 -4.60 17.51
CA VAL A 85 12.25 -5.52 16.42
C VAL A 85 11.24 -6.65 16.26
N ILE A 86 10.75 -7.23 17.37
CA ILE A 86 9.73 -8.27 17.34
C ILE A 86 8.44 -7.71 16.74
N LEU A 87 7.99 -6.53 17.15
CA LEU A 87 6.80 -5.88 16.58
C LEU A 87 6.94 -5.67 15.08
N LYS A 88 8.10 -5.18 14.60
CA LYS A 88 8.38 -5.04 13.15
C LYS A 88 8.44 -6.37 12.40
N LYS A 89 8.74 -7.48 13.08
CA LYS A 89 8.72 -8.84 12.49
C LYS A 89 7.33 -9.48 12.56
N MET A 90 6.50 -9.07 13.51
CA MET A 90 5.11 -9.48 13.66
C MET A 90 4.16 -8.64 12.81
N GLU A 91 4.58 -7.46 12.34
CA GLU A 91 3.91 -6.78 11.24
C GLU A 91 3.93 -7.72 10.03
N LEU A 92 2.75 -8.31 9.73
CA LEU A 92 2.56 -9.19 8.58
C LEU A 92 3.15 -8.53 7.34
N THR A 93 3.96 -9.29 6.61
CA THR A 93 4.50 -8.79 5.34
C THR A 93 3.32 -8.47 4.42
N GLN A 94 3.40 -7.43 3.58
CA GLN A 94 2.29 -7.02 2.70
C GLN A 94 1.69 -8.19 1.87
N ALA A 95 2.49 -9.20 1.54
CA ALA A 95 2.05 -10.42 0.87
C ALA A 95 1.15 -11.31 1.75
N GLU A 96 1.47 -11.46 3.04
CA GLU A 96 0.68 -12.25 4.00
C GLU A 96 -0.66 -11.56 4.29
N LYS A 97 -0.65 -10.22 4.42
CA LYS A 97 -1.87 -9.42 4.58
C LYS A 97 -2.84 -9.63 3.41
N ARG A 98 -2.33 -9.60 2.18
CA ARG A 98 -3.12 -9.85 0.96
C ARG A 98 -3.77 -11.23 0.95
N VAL A 99 -3.02 -12.27 1.34
CA VAL A 99 -3.55 -13.64 1.39
C VAL A 99 -4.60 -13.76 2.50
N HIS A 100 -4.39 -13.13 3.65
CA HIS A 100 -5.36 -13.12 4.74
C HIS A 100 -6.66 -12.39 4.34
N ASP A 101 -6.56 -11.25 3.65
CA ASP A 101 -7.73 -10.53 3.15
C ASP A 101 -8.51 -11.33 2.13
N LEU A 102 -7.82 -11.95 1.17
CA LEU A 102 -8.46 -12.85 0.21
C LEU A 102 -9.16 -14.04 0.91
N MET A 103 -8.48 -14.65 1.89
CA MET A 103 -9.06 -15.76 2.64
C MET A 103 -10.31 -15.31 3.40
N ARG A 104 -10.27 -14.14 4.04
CA ARG A 104 -11.40 -13.53 4.75
C ARG A 104 -12.58 -13.24 3.82
N ASP A 105 -12.33 -12.72 2.61
CA ASP A 105 -13.37 -12.46 1.60
C ASP A 105 -14.05 -13.74 1.10
N THR A 106 -13.26 -14.78 0.86
CA THR A 106 -13.81 -16.06 0.42
C THR A 106 -14.67 -16.70 1.52
N GLN A 107 -14.32 -16.54 2.80
CA GLN A 107 -15.12 -17.02 3.92
C GLN A 107 -16.45 -16.25 4.03
N PHE A 108 -16.43 -14.92 3.99
CA PHE A 108 -17.65 -14.13 4.09
C PHE A 108 -18.62 -14.36 2.93
N THR A 109 -18.10 -14.51 1.71
CA THR A 109 -18.92 -14.83 0.54
C THR A 109 -19.62 -16.19 0.71
N LYS A 110 -18.94 -17.18 1.29
CA LYS A 110 -19.54 -18.49 1.59
C LYS A 110 -20.63 -18.39 2.67
N GLU A 111 -20.37 -17.66 3.76
CA GLU A 111 -21.35 -17.44 4.82
C GLU A 111 -22.60 -16.73 4.28
N LEU A 112 -22.43 -15.70 3.46
CA LEU A 112 -23.54 -14.96 2.86
C LEU A 112 -24.41 -15.86 1.98
N LYS A 113 -23.79 -16.68 1.12
CA LYS A 113 -24.49 -17.64 0.25
C LYS A 113 -25.25 -18.69 1.06
N ASN A 114 -24.64 -19.22 2.14
CA ASN A 114 -25.29 -20.20 3.01
C ASN A 114 -26.46 -19.59 3.79
N ALA A 115 -26.29 -18.39 4.34
CA ALA A 115 -27.35 -17.67 5.04
C ALA A 115 -28.53 -17.37 4.09
N ALA A 116 -28.27 -16.90 2.87
CA ALA A 116 -29.29 -16.66 1.86
C ALA A 116 -30.06 -17.95 1.48
N ALA A 117 -29.36 -19.07 1.32
CA ALA A 117 -30.00 -20.37 1.08
C ALA A 117 -30.93 -20.77 2.24
N ASN A 118 -30.52 -20.54 3.48
CA ASN A 118 -31.35 -20.82 4.65
C ASN A 118 -32.57 -19.89 4.74
N VAL A 119 -32.43 -18.61 4.39
CA VAL A 119 -33.57 -17.66 4.31
C VAL A 119 -34.62 -18.18 3.32
N LEU A 120 -34.21 -18.60 2.11
CA LEU A 120 -35.12 -19.15 1.11
C LEU A 120 -35.79 -20.45 1.58
N ARG A 121 -35.00 -21.38 2.15
CA ARG A 121 -35.49 -22.65 2.68
C ARG A 121 -36.55 -22.45 3.77
N GLU A 122 -36.26 -21.63 4.77
CA GLU A 122 -37.18 -21.41 5.88
C GLU A 122 -38.42 -20.60 5.42
N SER A 123 -38.27 -19.65 4.49
CA SER A 123 -39.40 -18.95 3.84
C SER A 123 -40.38 -19.93 3.18
N TRP A 124 -39.83 -20.88 2.41
CA TRP A 124 -40.63 -21.91 1.75
C TRP A 124 -41.33 -22.84 2.74
N LEU A 125 -40.63 -23.29 3.78
CA LEU A 125 -41.20 -24.15 4.81
C LEU A 125 -42.33 -23.46 5.58
N ILE A 126 -42.19 -22.17 5.89
CA ILE A 126 -43.27 -21.37 6.51
C ILE A 126 -44.49 -21.35 5.58
N TYR A 127 -44.31 -21.06 4.29
CA TYR A 127 -45.41 -21.05 3.31
C TYR A 127 -46.12 -22.41 3.23
N LYS A 128 -45.36 -23.50 3.13
CA LYS A 128 -45.88 -24.87 3.08
C LYS A 128 -46.69 -25.22 4.32
N TYR A 129 -46.17 -24.99 5.52
CA TYR A 129 -46.87 -25.34 6.76
C TYR A 129 -48.03 -24.41 7.11
N LYS A 130 -48.06 -23.19 6.57
CA LYS A 130 -49.16 -22.24 6.76
C LYS A 130 -50.31 -22.42 5.76
N LYS A 131 -50.01 -22.74 4.49
CA LYS A 131 -51.01 -22.70 3.40
C LYS A 131 -51.30 -24.03 2.71
N ILE A 132 -50.33 -24.97 2.69
CA ILE A 132 -50.45 -26.24 1.94
C ILE A 132 -50.76 -27.42 2.87
N ALA A 133 -50.42 -27.34 4.15
CA ALA A 133 -50.63 -28.44 5.09
C ALA A 133 -52.11 -28.62 5.48
N LYS A 134 -52.65 -29.83 5.27
CA LYS A 134 -54.02 -30.25 5.66
C LYS A 134 -54.33 -30.12 7.17
N ARG A 135 -53.31 -30.10 8.04
CA ARG A 135 -53.43 -29.83 9.48
C ARG A 135 -52.41 -28.75 9.88
N ALA A 136 -52.90 -27.61 10.33
CA ALA A 136 -52.06 -26.50 10.76
C ALA A 136 -51.46 -26.83 12.14
N ASN A 137 -50.15 -27.06 12.20
CA ASN A 137 -49.41 -27.24 13.45
C ASN A 137 -48.72 -25.92 13.82
N PRO A 138 -49.31 -25.06 14.68
CA PRO A 138 -48.79 -23.73 14.99
C PRO A 138 -47.37 -23.77 15.60
N GLY A 139 -47.04 -24.84 16.34
CA GLY A 139 -45.71 -25.02 16.92
C GLY A 139 -44.59 -25.17 15.88
N ARG A 140 -44.82 -25.88 14.77
CA ARG A 140 -43.82 -26.04 13.70
C ARG A 140 -43.58 -24.73 12.93
N VAL A 141 -44.65 -23.98 12.67
CA VAL A 141 -44.57 -22.66 12.02
C VAL A 141 -43.73 -21.69 12.87
N ARG A 142 -43.94 -21.65 14.19
CA ARG A 142 -43.17 -20.79 15.10
C ARG A 142 -41.68 -21.13 15.10
N THR A 143 -41.33 -22.41 15.03
CA THR A 143 -39.93 -22.87 14.95
C THR A 143 -39.27 -22.43 13.64
N HIS A 144 -39.94 -22.61 12.50
CA HIS A 144 -39.42 -22.16 11.20
C HIS A 144 -39.31 -20.63 11.12
N GLN A 145 -40.25 -19.89 11.72
CA GLN A 145 -40.19 -18.44 11.79
C GLN A 145 -39.01 -17.93 12.63
N ARG A 146 -38.67 -18.60 13.74
CA ARG A 146 -37.45 -18.31 14.51
C ARG A 146 -36.18 -18.57 13.70
N LYS A 147 -36.11 -19.70 13.01
CA LYS A 147 -34.96 -20.06 12.16
C LYS A 147 -34.81 -19.09 10.98
N PHE A 148 -35.92 -18.64 10.39
CA PHE A 148 -35.94 -17.61 9.36
C PHE A 148 -35.37 -16.28 9.86
N LEU A 149 -35.81 -15.80 11.03
CA LEU A 149 -35.27 -14.57 11.63
C LEU A 149 -33.77 -14.68 11.95
N GLN A 150 -33.32 -15.84 12.45
CA GLN A 150 -31.89 -16.11 12.67
C GLN A 150 -31.09 -16.09 11.37
N ALA A 151 -31.63 -16.67 10.29
CA ALA A 151 -30.98 -16.66 8.98
C ALA A 151 -30.90 -15.24 8.38
N ILE A 152 -31.94 -14.41 8.56
CA ILE A 152 -31.91 -12.99 8.17
C ILE A 152 -30.83 -12.25 8.94
N HIS A 153 -30.79 -12.40 10.27
CA HIS A 153 -29.81 -11.72 11.10
C HIS A 153 -28.37 -12.14 10.75
N SER A 154 -28.15 -13.43 10.52
CA SER A 154 -26.87 -13.96 10.04
C SER A 154 -26.47 -13.35 8.68
N MET A 155 -27.41 -13.28 7.73
CA MET A 155 -27.18 -12.68 6.41
C MET A 155 -26.87 -11.18 6.50
N GLN A 156 -27.61 -10.43 7.33
CA GLN A 156 -27.38 -9.00 7.55
C GLN A 156 -26.03 -8.74 8.21
N ASN A 157 -25.66 -9.53 9.21
CA ASN A 157 -24.35 -9.43 9.85
C ASN A 157 -23.22 -9.80 8.89
N ALA A 158 -23.35 -10.86 8.10
CA ALA A 158 -22.37 -11.22 7.08
C ALA A 158 -22.21 -10.11 6.02
N LYS A 159 -23.33 -9.51 5.59
CA LYS A 159 -23.33 -8.36 4.66
C LYS A 159 -22.68 -7.12 5.26
N MET A 160 -22.97 -6.80 6.52
CA MET A 160 -22.34 -5.66 7.21
C MET A 160 -20.84 -5.89 7.41
N LYS A 161 -20.43 -7.09 7.82
CA LYS A 161 -19.00 -7.44 7.94
C LYS A 161 -18.26 -7.30 6.61
N HIS A 162 -18.86 -7.77 5.51
CA HIS A 162 -18.28 -7.60 4.18
C HIS A 162 -18.18 -6.12 3.76
N ARG A 163 -19.19 -5.30 4.08
CA ARG A 163 -19.13 -3.86 3.79
C ARG A 163 -18.05 -3.17 4.60
N ASN A 164 -18.00 -3.40 5.91
CA ASN A 164 -16.98 -2.82 6.78
C ASN A 164 -15.57 -3.23 6.34
N LEU A 165 -15.39 -4.49 5.91
CA LEU A 165 -14.14 -4.97 5.35
C LEU A 165 -13.74 -4.25 4.06
N MET A 166 -14.70 -4.04 3.16
CA MET A 166 -14.49 -3.29 1.93
C MET A 166 -14.15 -1.83 2.23
N ASP A 167 -14.82 -1.23 3.21
CA ASP A 167 -14.55 0.12 3.69
C ASP A 167 -13.17 0.21 4.34
N ASP A 168 -12.77 -0.77 5.16
CA ASP A 168 -11.43 -0.88 5.76
C ASP A 168 -10.34 -1.05 4.70
N LEU A 169 -10.59 -1.83 3.64
CA LEU A 169 -9.67 -1.94 2.50
C LEU A 169 -9.58 -0.61 1.75
N HIS A 170 -10.69 0.12 1.56
CA HIS A 170 -10.66 1.43 0.93
C HIS A 170 -9.98 2.50 1.82
N VAL A 171 -10.09 2.39 3.15
CA VAL A 171 -9.47 3.30 4.13
C VAL A 171 -7.99 2.97 4.36
N ASP A 172 -7.59 1.70 4.38
CA ASP A 172 -6.19 1.28 4.50
C ASP A 172 -5.43 1.35 3.15
N ASN A 173 -6.16 1.53 2.04
CA ASN A 173 -5.61 2.10 0.81
C ASN A 173 -5.45 3.64 0.89
N ASN A 174 -5.72 4.26 2.04
CA ASN A 174 -5.56 5.70 2.31
C ASN A 174 -4.63 6.05 3.50
N PRO A 175 -3.43 5.44 3.59
CA PRO A 175 -2.25 6.13 4.11
C PRO A 175 -1.22 6.40 2.98
N ASN A 176 -1.52 6.01 1.74
CA ASN A 176 -0.76 6.34 0.54
C ASN A 176 -1.73 6.48 -0.64
N ASN A 177 -2.14 7.72 -0.94
CA ASN A 177 -2.79 8.14 -2.19
C ASN A 177 -1.89 7.94 -3.42
N ASN A 178 -1.15 6.82 -3.49
CA ASN A 178 -0.19 6.58 -4.55
C ASN A 178 -0.68 5.50 -5.50
N MET A 179 -1.31 4.40 -5.09
CA MET A 179 -1.65 3.33 -6.08
C MET A 179 -2.97 3.59 -6.84
N GLY A 180 -4.03 4.01 -6.15
CA GLY A 180 -5.30 4.40 -6.78
C GLY A 180 -5.16 5.71 -7.55
N ASP A 181 -4.47 6.68 -6.96
CA ASP A 181 -4.17 7.97 -7.57
C ASP A 181 -3.07 7.88 -8.63
N GLN A 182 -2.06 7.00 -8.54
CA GLN A 182 -1.18 6.70 -9.70
C GLN A 182 -1.96 6.04 -10.80
N ASN A 183 -2.85 5.07 -10.52
CA ASN A 183 -3.58 4.43 -11.61
C ASN A 183 -4.55 5.40 -12.28
N ALA A 184 -5.19 6.29 -11.51
CA ALA A 184 -5.99 7.38 -12.03
C ALA A 184 -5.13 8.44 -12.75
N ALA A 185 -4.00 8.86 -12.19
CA ALA A 185 -3.07 9.82 -12.78
C ALA A 185 -2.39 9.27 -14.03
N ASN A 186 -2.02 7.98 -14.07
CA ASN A 186 -1.48 7.30 -15.24
C ASN A 186 -2.54 7.19 -16.34
N LYS A 187 -3.81 6.97 -15.96
CA LYS A 187 -4.92 7.02 -16.92
C LYS A 187 -5.13 8.44 -17.46
N ILE A 188 -5.16 9.46 -16.59
CA ILE A 188 -5.28 10.87 -17.00
C ILE A 188 -4.09 11.29 -17.87
N THR A 189 -2.87 10.87 -17.53
CA THR A 189 -1.65 11.19 -18.28
C THR A 189 -1.66 10.50 -19.65
N SER A 190 -2.13 9.26 -19.75
CA SER A 190 -2.26 8.58 -21.05
C SER A 190 -3.37 9.19 -21.93
N GLU A 191 -4.49 9.59 -21.33
CA GLU A 191 -5.53 10.39 -22.01
C GLU A 191 -5.01 11.78 -22.44
N MET A 192 -4.11 12.38 -21.66
CA MET A 192 -3.50 13.67 -21.99
C MET A 192 -2.47 13.54 -23.13
N ASN A 193 -1.62 12.52 -23.10
CA ASN A 193 -0.64 12.25 -24.15
C ASN A 193 -1.32 11.94 -25.50
N THR A 194 -2.41 11.17 -25.48
CA THR A 194 -3.18 10.92 -26.71
C THR A 194 -3.79 12.20 -27.28
N ARG A 195 -4.30 13.11 -26.43
CA ARG A 195 -4.76 14.44 -26.88
C ARG A 195 -3.63 15.31 -27.41
N GLN A 196 -2.44 15.27 -26.81
CA GLN A 196 -1.26 15.99 -27.29
C GLN A 196 -0.83 15.50 -28.67
N ASN A 197 -0.74 14.19 -28.88
CA ASN A 197 -0.39 13.63 -30.19
C ASN A 197 -1.37 14.07 -31.29
N ILE A 198 -2.67 14.11 -30.98
CA ILE A 198 -3.70 14.59 -31.92
C ILE A 198 -3.50 16.09 -32.21
N LEU A 199 -3.15 16.90 -31.21
CA LEU A 199 -2.87 18.32 -31.40
C LEU A 199 -1.61 18.56 -32.26
N GLU A 200 -0.55 17.79 -32.05
CA GLU A 200 0.67 17.85 -32.87
C GLU A 200 0.40 17.47 -34.32
N GLU A 201 -0.42 16.46 -34.57
CA GLU A 201 -0.85 16.08 -35.92
C GLU A 201 -1.67 17.19 -36.60
N ARG A 202 -2.53 17.88 -35.84
CA ARG A 202 -3.27 19.05 -36.36
C ARG A 202 -2.34 20.23 -36.65
N LEU A 203 -1.35 20.49 -35.80
CA LEU A 203 -0.37 21.55 -35.97
C LEU A 203 0.51 21.33 -37.19
N SER A 204 1.06 20.12 -37.36
CA SER A 204 1.83 19.75 -38.56
C SER A 204 1.00 19.83 -39.84
N SER A 205 -0.28 19.42 -39.81
CA SER A 205 -1.18 19.61 -40.94
C SER A 205 -1.40 21.09 -41.28
N LEU A 206 -1.54 21.95 -40.27
CA LEU A 206 -1.65 23.40 -40.47
C LEU A 206 -0.35 24.00 -41.01
N GLU A 207 0.80 23.59 -40.49
CA GLU A 207 2.12 24.02 -40.95
C GLU A 207 2.33 23.67 -42.42
N ASN A 208 2.02 22.44 -42.82
CA ASN A 208 2.08 22.02 -44.22
C ASN A 208 1.17 22.86 -45.11
N LYS A 209 -0.06 23.16 -44.66
CA LYS A 209 -0.97 24.03 -45.41
C LYS A 209 -0.44 25.46 -45.54
N LEU A 210 0.20 25.99 -44.50
CA LEU A 210 0.82 27.32 -44.53
C LEU A 210 2.00 27.36 -45.50
N VAL A 211 2.84 26.33 -45.53
CA VAL A 211 3.95 26.21 -46.50
C VAL A 211 3.40 26.21 -47.93
N VAL A 212 2.37 25.41 -48.21
CA VAL A 212 1.73 25.39 -49.53
C VAL A 212 1.11 26.75 -49.89
N LEU A 213 0.48 27.43 -48.94
CA LEU A 213 -0.03 28.79 -49.17
C LEU A 213 1.10 29.78 -49.46
N GLN A 214 2.24 29.65 -48.79
CA GLN A 214 3.39 30.51 -49.04
C GLN A 214 4.02 30.25 -50.41
N GLU A 215 4.13 28.99 -50.83
CA GLU A 215 4.61 28.63 -52.17
C GLU A 215 3.66 29.14 -53.26
N THR A 216 2.35 28.99 -53.09
CA THR A 216 1.38 29.53 -54.07
C THR A 216 1.41 31.05 -54.15
N LEU A 217 1.59 31.75 -53.01
CA LEU A 217 1.75 33.21 -52.99
C LEU A 217 3.07 33.65 -53.64
N ALA A 218 4.14 32.87 -53.49
CA ALA A 218 5.44 33.14 -54.12
C ALA A 218 5.45 32.90 -55.63
N ALA A 219 4.68 31.93 -56.12
CA ALA A 219 4.51 31.64 -57.56
C ALA A 219 3.55 32.61 -58.27
N LEU A 220 2.65 33.27 -57.53
CA LEU A 220 1.69 34.25 -58.05
C LEU A 220 2.31 35.35 -58.94
N PRO A 221 3.38 36.07 -58.54
CA PRO A 221 3.99 37.10 -59.38
C PRO A 221 4.59 36.55 -60.69
N GLU A 222 5.05 35.30 -60.68
CA GLU A 222 5.60 34.66 -61.88
C GLU A 222 4.50 34.30 -62.88
N GLU A 223 3.37 33.76 -62.40
CA GLU A 223 2.21 33.47 -63.26
C GLU A 223 1.53 34.76 -63.77
N ILE A 224 1.48 35.83 -62.96
CA ILE A 224 1.03 37.15 -63.40
C ILE A 224 1.95 37.69 -64.50
N SER A 225 3.26 37.55 -64.37
CA SER A 225 4.23 37.97 -65.39
C SER A 225 4.11 37.14 -66.68
N ARG A 226 3.84 35.84 -66.56
CA ARG A 226 3.59 34.93 -67.68
C ARG A 226 2.31 35.29 -68.43
N HIS A 227 1.25 35.65 -67.71
CA HIS A 227 0.01 36.13 -68.32
C HIS A 227 0.15 37.51 -68.96
N LEU A 228 0.91 38.43 -68.35
CA LEU A 228 1.19 39.74 -68.95
C LEU A 228 2.00 39.61 -70.25
N THR A 229 3.01 38.75 -70.28
CA THR A 229 3.83 38.49 -71.49
C THR A 229 3.03 37.77 -72.58
N MET A 230 2.17 36.79 -72.23
CA MET A 230 1.23 36.19 -73.18
C MET A 230 0.23 37.22 -73.75
N THR A 231 -0.25 38.15 -72.92
CA THR A 231 -1.14 39.23 -73.38
C THR A 231 -0.41 40.21 -74.30
N GLN A 232 0.86 40.52 -74.02
CA GLN A 232 1.70 41.34 -74.91
C GLN A 232 2.02 40.65 -76.24
N LEU A 233 2.30 39.35 -76.25
CA LEU A 233 2.51 38.57 -77.47
C LEU A 233 1.23 38.47 -78.30
N ASN A 234 0.07 38.25 -77.66
CA ASN A 234 -1.21 38.22 -78.34
C ASN A 234 -1.60 39.59 -78.93
N ASN A 235 -1.27 40.68 -78.26
CA ASN A 235 -1.43 42.04 -78.80
C ASN A 235 -0.45 42.35 -79.94
N SER A 236 0.78 41.82 -79.91
CA SER A 236 1.73 41.96 -81.03
C SER A 236 1.29 41.18 -82.27
N SER A 237 0.75 39.97 -82.11
CA SER A 237 0.15 39.20 -83.20
C SER A 237 -1.08 39.89 -83.81
N ARG A 238 -1.88 40.59 -82.99
CA ARG A 238 -2.99 41.43 -83.49
C ARG A 238 -2.49 42.64 -84.30
N ASN A 239 -1.37 43.25 -83.92
CA ASN A 239 -0.78 44.37 -84.67
C ASN A 239 -0.14 43.95 -86.00
N LEU A 240 0.47 42.75 -86.09
CA LEU A 240 0.93 42.20 -87.38
C LEU A 240 -0.23 41.81 -88.31
N GLY A 241 -1.36 41.36 -87.76
CA GLY A 241 -2.58 41.10 -88.55
C GLY A 241 -3.19 42.35 -89.18
N HIS A 242 -2.90 43.54 -88.63
CA HIS A 242 -3.45 44.81 -89.12
C HIS A 242 -2.57 45.52 -90.16
N THR A 243 -1.34 45.05 -90.40
CA THR A 243 -0.39 45.63 -91.39
C THR A 243 -0.34 44.87 -92.72
N ILE A 244 -1.00 43.71 -92.83
CA ILE A 244 -1.09 42.93 -94.10
C ILE A 244 -2.38 43.25 -94.89
N PHE A 245 -3.29 44.05 -94.33
CA PHE A 245 -4.43 44.64 -95.04
C PHE A 245 -4.34 46.18 -95.02
N SER A 246 -3.34 46.73 -95.71
CA SER A 246 -3.34 48.09 -96.27
C SER A 246 -2.39 48.15 -97.46
#